data_AF-A0A815T3I6-F1
#
_entry.id   AF-A0A815T3I6-F1
#
_cell.length_a   1.000
_cell.length_b   1.000
_cell.length_c   1.000
_cell.angle_alpha   90.00
_cell.angle_beta   90.00
_cell.angle_gamma   90.00
#
_symmetry.space_group_name_H-M   'P 1'
#
loop_
_entity.id
_entity.type
_entity.pdbx_description
1 polymer ?
#
loop_
_entity_poly.entity_id
_entity_poly.type
_entity_poly.pdbx_seq_one_letter_code
_entity_poly.pdbx_strand_id
1 'polypeptide(L)'
;LIYDYERQWTEKAIDDIAAKHFSNVDLNTALKRPILFSDWLAGHYASIDEDELRQYIQGRLKTDYEEEVGIQLVFFNQVLDQVLRIDRVFRQPQDHLLLIGLSGTGKATLCRFVHNKYTAADFDDDLRQLLRHSGCKGEKIVFLLDESNVMDSSFLERMNTLLANGEVRGLFEGDEYSALLNLCKEGQQWITGEVDRDIVPL
;
A
#
# COMPACT_ATOMS: atom_id res chain seq x y z
N LEU A 1 -2.12 16.44 4.80
CA LEU A 1 -2.01 17.66 5.64
C LEU A 1 -0.64 17.69 6.26
N ILE A 2 0.11 18.75 5.99
CA ILE A 2 1.53 18.86 6.32
C ILE A 2 1.67 19.45 7.72
N TYR A 3 0.90 20.49 8.03
CA TYR A 3 1.02 21.21 9.29
C TYR A 3 -0.04 20.80 10.32
N ASP A 4 0.31 20.88 11.59
CA ASP A 4 -0.60 20.48 12.68
C ASP A 4 -1.84 21.37 12.76
N TYR A 5 -1.73 22.66 12.42
CA TYR A 5 -2.91 23.54 12.37
C TYR A 5 -3.91 23.10 11.30
N GLU A 6 -3.45 22.55 10.17
CA GLU A 6 -4.34 22.03 9.13
C GLU A 6 -5.07 20.78 9.60
N ARG A 7 -4.35 19.90 10.33
CA ARG A 7 -4.93 18.68 10.93
C ARG A 7 -6.03 19.04 11.93
N GLN A 8 -5.72 19.96 12.86
CA GLN A 8 -6.69 20.46 13.84
C GLN A 8 -7.89 21.12 13.15
N TRP A 9 -7.65 21.89 12.08
CA TRP A 9 -8.72 22.50 11.29
C TRP A 9 -9.64 21.43 10.68
N THR A 10 -9.09 20.35 10.10
CA THR A 10 -9.92 19.26 9.57
C THR A 10 -10.67 18.48 10.64
N GLU A 11 -10.06 18.23 11.80
CA GLU A 11 -10.73 17.56 12.92
C GLU A 11 -11.93 18.37 13.41
N LYS A 12 -11.76 19.69 13.55
CA LYS A 12 -12.85 20.59 13.91
C LYS A 12 -13.93 20.62 12.84
N ALA A 13 -13.56 20.64 11.56
CA ALA A 13 -14.54 20.62 10.47
C ALA A 13 -15.39 19.34 10.49
N ILE A 14 -14.78 18.19 10.82
CA ILE A 14 -15.50 16.92 10.99
C ILE A 14 -16.51 17.03 12.15
N ASP A 15 -16.09 17.56 13.31
CA ASP A 15 -16.98 17.74 14.46
C ASP A 15 -18.14 18.67 14.15
N ASP A 16 -17.87 19.82 13.53
CA ASP A 16 -18.86 20.83 13.18
C ASP A 16 -19.90 20.27 12.18
N ILE A 17 -19.45 19.51 11.17
CA ILE A 17 -20.33 18.85 10.20
C ILE A 17 -21.15 17.76 10.89
N ALA A 18 -20.53 16.96 11.76
CA ALA A 18 -21.23 15.88 12.47
C ALA A 18 -22.32 16.43 13.40
N ALA A 19 -22.01 17.48 14.17
CA ALA A 19 -22.97 18.17 15.03
C ALA A 19 -24.14 18.77 14.25
N LYS A 20 -23.87 19.30 13.05
CA LYS A 20 -24.91 19.87 12.20
C LYS A 20 -25.86 18.82 11.62
N HIS A 21 -25.36 17.64 11.26
CA HIS A 21 -26.12 16.65 10.49
C HIS A 21 -26.62 15.44 11.31
N PHE A 22 -26.02 15.15 12.47
CA PHE A 22 -26.34 13.98 13.29
C PHE A 22 -26.74 14.39 14.72
N SER A 23 -27.93 14.99 14.88
CA SER A 23 -28.41 15.52 16.17
C SER A 23 -28.74 14.47 17.23
N ASN A 24 -28.91 13.20 16.84
CA ASN A 24 -29.33 12.10 17.73
C ASN A 24 -28.17 11.14 18.10
N VAL A 25 -26.93 11.52 17.81
CA VAL A 25 -25.74 10.68 18.05
C VAL A 25 -24.90 11.32 19.14
N ASP A 26 -24.39 10.51 20.08
CA ASP A 26 -23.36 10.98 21.01
C ASP A 26 -22.01 11.09 20.29
N LEU A 27 -21.69 12.32 19.87
CA LEU A 27 -20.46 12.62 19.14
C LEU A 27 -19.20 12.41 19.98
N ASN A 28 -19.29 12.48 21.32
CA ASN A 28 -18.13 12.25 22.17
C ASN A 28 -17.67 10.79 22.10
N THR A 29 -18.62 9.87 22.01
CA THR A 29 -18.34 8.45 21.81
C THR A 29 -18.00 8.17 20.35
N ALA A 30 -18.80 8.69 19.41
CA ALA A 30 -18.66 8.36 17.98
C ALA A 30 -17.38 8.93 17.34
N LEU A 31 -16.93 10.10 17.79
CA LEU A 31 -15.73 10.78 17.28
C LEU A 31 -14.62 10.78 18.33
N LYS A 32 -14.56 9.79 19.23
CA LYS A 32 -13.45 9.66 20.18
C LYS A 32 -12.14 9.44 19.41
N ARG A 33 -11.14 10.29 19.66
CA ARG A 33 -9.80 10.15 19.07
C ARG A 33 -8.89 9.26 19.95
N PRO A 34 -7.92 8.54 19.37
CA PRO A 34 -7.68 8.39 17.94
C PRO A 34 -8.77 7.53 17.27
N ILE A 35 -9.11 7.87 16.02
CA ILE A 35 -10.12 7.15 15.24
C ILE A 35 -9.39 6.07 14.43
N LEU A 36 -9.32 4.86 14.98
CA LEU A 36 -8.56 3.73 14.39
C LEU A 36 -9.52 2.62 13.97
N PHE A 37 -9.33 2.10 12.76
CA PHE A 37 -10.14 1.01 12.22
C PHE A 37 -9.27 -0.05 11.54
N SER A 38 -9.54 -1.32 11.83
CA SER A 38 -8.98 -2.46 11.09
C SER A 38 -9.83 -3.72 11.31
N ASP A 39 -9.50 -4.78 10.59
CA ASP A 39 -10.03 -6.14 10.77
C ASP A 39 -9.05 -7.09 11.48
N TRP A 40 -7.83 -6.62 11.76
CA TRP A 40 -6.74 -7.45 12.29
C TRP A 40 -7.05 -8.14 13.63
N LEU A 41 -7.88 -7.53 14.49
CA LEU A 41 -8.23 -8.09 15.80
C LEU A 41 -9.59 -8.79 15.81
N ALA A 42 -10.58 -8.20 15.14
CA ALA A 42 -11.97 -8.63 15.23
C ALA A 42 -12.40 -9.58 14.10
N GLY A 43 -11.54 -9.82 13.11
CA GLY A 43 -11.84 -10.61 11.91
C GLY A 43 -12.84 -9.93 10.95
N HIS A 44 -13.28 -8.72 11.28
CA HIS A 44 -14.10 -7.86 10.44
C HIS A 44 -13.72 -6.41 10.70
N TYR A 45 -13.89 -5.54 9.69
CA TYR A 45 -13.45 -4.16 9.75
C TYR A 45 -14.26 -3.37 10.78
N ALA A 46 -13.61 -2.98 11.89
CA ALA A 46 -14.24 -2.34 13.04
C ALA A 46 -13.29 -1.34 13.71
N SER A 47 -13.82 -0.53 14.64
CA SER A 47 -13.01 0.37 15.47
C SER A 47 -12.13 -0.44 16.42
N ILE A 48 -10.89 0.00 16.63
CA ILE A 48 -9.91 -0.69 17.46
C ILE A 48 -9.31 0.25 18.51
N ASP A 49 -9.03 -0.29 19.70
CA ASP A 49 -8.32 0.45 20.75
C ASP A 49 -6.82 0.60 20.44
N GLU A 50 -6.26 1.76 20.79
CA GLU A 50 -4.85 2.07 20.48
C GLU A 50 -3.88 1.10 21.16
N ASP A 51 -4.13 0.72 22.41
CA ASP A 51 -3.23 -0.14 23.17
C ASP A 51 -3.27 -1.58 22.66
N GLU A 52 -4.45 -2.08 22.28
CA GLU A 52 -4.62 -3.39 21.67
C GLU A 52 -3.90 -3.47 20.31
N LEU A 53 -4.08 -2.45 19.45
CA LEU A 53 -3.40 -2.37 18.17
C LEU A 53 -1.88 -2.34 18.34
N ARG A 54 -1.38 -1.55 19.30
CA ARG A 54 0.05 -1.44 19.59
C ARG A 54 0.63 -2.79 20.00
N GLN A 55 -0.04 -3.51 20.90
CA GLN A 55 0.41 -4.82 21.35
C GLN A 55 0.41 -5.84 20.20
N TYR A 56 -0.62 -5.82 19.35
CA TYR A 56 -0.71 -6.69 18.19
C TYR A 56 0.44 -6.49 17.20
N ILE A 57 0.71 -5.23 16.81
CA ILE A 57 1.79 -4.90 15.87
C ILE A 57 3.16 -5.26 16.47
N GLN A 58 3.37 -4.98 17.76
CA GLN A 58 4.60 -5.37 18.44
C GLN A 58 4.79 -6.89 18.51
N GLY A 59 3.70 -7.66 18.65
CA GLY A 59 3.72 -9.12 18.61
C GLY A 59 4.14 -9.64 17.24
N ARG A 60 3.45 -9.19 16.18
CA ARG A 60 3.74 -9.54 14.77
C ARG A 60 5.20 -9.28 14.41
N LEU A 61 5.68 -8.06 14.69
CA LEU A 61 7.02 -7.66 14.28
C LEU A 61 8.14 -8.28 15.11
N LYS A 62 7.87 -8.77 16.33
CA LYS A 62 8.88 -9.56 17.06
C LYS A 62 9.13 -10.90 16.37
N THR A 63 8.08 -11.53 15.83
CA THR A 63 8.20 -12.75 15.04
C THR A 63 8.99 -12.47 13.75
N ASP A 64 8.67 -11.39 13.04
CA ASP A 64 9.37 -11.03 11.79
C ASP A 64 10.82 -10.51 12.02
N TYR A 65 11.08 -9.89 13.19
CA TYR A 65 12.41 -9.38 13.57
C TYR A 65 13.45 -10.50 13.72
N GLU A 66 13.03 -11.67 14.20
CA GLU A 66 13.89 -12.85 14.34
C GLU A 66 14.21 -13.49 12.97
N GLU A 67 13.37 -13.26 11.95
CA GLU A 67 13.47 -13.93 10.65
C GLU A 67 14.21 -13.11 9.56
N GLU A 68 14.08 -11.77 9.48
CA GLU A 68 14.55 -11.07 8.25
C GLU A 68 15.40 -9.79 8.40
N VAL A 69 15.20 -8.91 9.39
CA VAL A 69 15.63 -7.49 9.19
C VAL A 69 16.54 -6.88 10.26
N GLY A 70 16.57 -7.38 11.50
CA GLY A 70 17.48 -6.87 12.54
C GLY A 70 17.35 -5.37 12.89
N ILE A 71 16.27 -4.70 12.47
CA ILE A 71 16.00 -3.28 12.75
C ILE A 71 14.98 -3.17 13.88
N GLN A 72 15.38 -2.52 14.98
CA GLN A 72 14.48 -2.23 16.10
C GLN A 72 13.56 -1.06 15.75
N LEU A 73 12.31 -1.34 15.41
CA LEU A 73 11.29 -0.32 15.18
C LEU A 73 10.68 0.14 16.51
N VAL A 74 10.61 1.46 16.71
CA VAL A 74 9.95 2.07 17.88
C VAL A 74 8.57 2.58 17.46
N PHE A 75 7.51 2.06 18.10
CA PHE A 75 6.13 2.45 17.83
C PHE A 75 5.72 3.68 18.63
N PHE A 76 5.40 4.75 17.92
CA PHE A 76 4.68 5.91 18.44
C PHE A 76 3.32 6.02 17.76
N ASN A 77 2.38 6.76 18.35
CA ASN A 77 0.95 6.75 17.96
C ASN A 77 0.75 7.06 16.48
N GLN A 78 1.58 7.94 15.91
CA GLN A 78 1.51 8.27 14.47
C GLN A 78 1.88 7.07 13.59
N VAL A 79 2.78 6.19 14.00
CA VAL A 79 3.13 4.98 13.24
C VAL A 79 1.93 4.04 13.14
N LEU A 80 1.17 3.89 14.22
CA LEU A 80 -0.04 3.05 14.22
C LEU A 80 -1.06 3.54 13.19
N ASP A 81 -1.32 4.85 13.18
CA ASP A 81 -2.19 5.49 12.17
C ASP A 81 -1.64 5.32 10.74
N GLN A 82 -0.34 5.50 10.51
CA GLN A 82 0.26 5.32 9.18
C GLN A 82 0.15 3.89 8.69
N VAL A 83 0.43 2.90 9.55
CA VAL A 83 0.34 1.48 9.20
C VAL A 83 -1.09 1.11 8.77
N LEU A 84 -2.11 1.54 9.52
CA LEU A 84 -3.51 1.30 9.15
C LEU A 84 -3.90 2.00 7.83
N ARG A 85 -3.34 3.17 7.53
CA ARG A 85 -3.58 3.85 6.24
C ARG A 85 -2.98 3.09 5.08
N ILE A 86 -1.75 2.59 5.23
CA ILE A 86 -1.06 1.79 4.21
C ILE A 86 -1.86 0.51 3.94
N ASP A 87 -2.21 -0.20 5.00
CA ASP A 87 -2.98 -1.43 4.91
C ASP A 87 -4.36 -1.21 4.25
N ARG A 88 -5.03 -0.09 4.54
CA ARG A 88 -6.28 0.27 3.86
C ARG A 88 -6.09 0.48 2.35
N VAL A 89 -5.00 1.11 1.92
CA VAL A 89 -4.68 1.31 0.50
C VAL A 89 -4.44 -0.03 -0.20
N PHE A 90 -3.69 -0.95 0.43
CA PHE A 90 -3.46 -2.29 -0.15
C PHE A 90 -4.72 -3.14 -0.30
N ARG A 91 -5.77 -2.86 0.47
CA ARG A 91 -7.06 -3.54 0.36
C ARG A 91 -7.96 -2.99 -0.74
N GLN A 92 -7.68 -1.80 -1.26
CA GLN A 92 -8.49 -1.19 -2.31
C GLN A 92 -8.03 -1.66 -3.70
N PRO A 93 -8.95 -2.10 -4.58
CA PRO A 93 -8.59 -2.47 -5.95
C PRO A 93 -8.13 -1.23 -6.73
N GLN A 94 -7.02 -1.37 -7.46
CA GLN A 94 -6.43 -0.31 -8.28
C GLN A 94 -6.00 0.95 -7.50
N ASP A 95 -5.58 0.78 -6.24
CA ASP A 95 -5.11 1.90 -5.43
C ASP A 95 -3.57 2.00 -5.43
N HIS A 96 -3.07 3.23 -5.30
CA HIS A 96 -1.65 3.56 -5.39
C HIS A 96 -1.25 4.46 -4.23
N LEU A 97 -0.08 4.21 -3.66
CA LEU A 97 0.39 4.94 -2.49
C LEU A 97 1.63 5.79 -2.81
N LEU A 98 1.54 7.09 -2.51
CA LEU A 98 2.71 7.99 -2.47
C LEU A 98 3.00 8.41 -1.03
N LEU A 99 4.11 7.91 -0.48
CA LEU A 99 4.55 8.26 0.88
C LEU A 99 5.53 9.45 0.84
N ILE A 100 5.09 10.60 1.36
CA ILE A 100 5.90 11.82 1.42
C ILE A 100 6.51 12.00 2.82
N GLY A 101 7.80 12.35 2.88
CA GLY A 101 8.35 13.07 4.03
C GLY A 101 9.87 12.98 4.14
N LEU A 102 10.40 13.52 5.24
CA LEU A 102 11.83 13.74 5.42
C LEU A 102 12.65 12.43 5.37
N SER A 103 13.77 12.48 4.64
CA SER A 103 14.76 11.40 4.58
C SER A 103 15.24 11.00 5.99
N GLY A 104 15.37 9.71 6.27
CA GLY A 104 15.75 9.19 7.58
C GLY A 104 14.61 8.91 8.57
N THR A 105 13.34 9.18 8.21
CA THR A 105 12.16 8.85 9.06
C THR A 105 11.71 7.38 8.97
N GLY A 106 12.53 6.49 8.42
CA GLY A 106 12.21 5.06 8.29
C GLY A 106 11.26 4.69 7.14
N LYS A 107 10.85 5.65 6.29
CA LYS A 107 10.03 5.38 5.09
C LYS A 107 10.67 4.38 4.13
N ALA A 108 11.96 4.54 3.88
CA ALA A 108 12.73 3.59 3.08
C ALA A 108 13.02 2.29 3.85
N THR A 109 13.05 2.31 5.19
CA THR A 109 13.27 1.11 6.02
C THR A 109 12.08 0.16 6.01
N LEU A 110 10.86 0.69 5.87
CA LEU A 110 9.66 -0.12 5.64
C LEU A 110 9.59 -0.71 4.21
N CYS A 111 10.43 -0.24 3.29
CA CYS A 111 10.31 -0.52 1.86
C CYS A 111 11.64 -0.94 1.19
N ARG A 112 12.60 -1.49 1.95
CA ARG A 112 14.01 -1.48 1.54
C ARG A 112 14.42 -2.66 0.64
N PHE A 113 14.45 -2.46 -0.68
CA PHE A 113 15.44 -3.08 -1.58
C PHE A 113 15.50 -2.33 -2.91
N VAL A 114 16.50 -1.46 -3.17
CA VAL A 114 16.94 -1.24 -4.56
C VAL A 114 18.43 -0.89 -4.68
N HIS A 115 19.06 -1.51 -5.67
CA HIS A 115 20.45 -1.49 -6.07
C HIS A 115 20.94 -0.14 -6.65
N ASN A 116 22.19 0.24 -6.36
CA ASN A 116 22.85 1.49 -6.77
C ASN A 116 23.24 1.61 -8.28
N LYS A 117 22.72 0.77 -9.18
CA LYS A 117 23.04 0.81 -10.63
C LYS A 117 21.84 0.39 -11.47
N TYR A 118 20.76 1.15 -11.37
CA TYR A 118 19.51 0.87 -12.08
C TYR A 118 19.48 1.66 -13.39
N THR A 119 19.34 0.98 -14.53
CA THR A 119 19.17 1.63 -15.84
C THR A 119 17.70 1.64 -16.26
N ALA A 120 17.35 2.46 -17.25
CA ALA A 120 15.99 2.47 -17.81
C ALA A 120 15.59 1.11 -18.43
N ALA A 121 16.57 0.33 -18.92
CA ALA A 121 16.32 -1.01 -19.44
C ALA A 121 16.01 -2.02 -18.33
N ASP A 122 16.70 -1.91 -17.19
CA ASP A 122 16.42 -2.73 -16.00
C ASP A 122 15.01 -2.43 -15.47
N PHE A 123 14.61 -1.15 -15.50
CA PHE A 123 13.25 -0.75 -15.13
C PHE A 123 12.17 -1.34 -16.03
N ASP A 124 12.37 -1.28 -17.34
CA ASP A 124 11.43 -1.87 -18.28
C ASP A 124 11.33 -3.38 -18.08
N ASP A 125 12.42 -4.07 -17.76
CA ASP A 125 12.38 -5.50 -17.44
C ASP A 125 11.62 -5.79 -16.15
N ASP A 126 11.86 -5.03 -15.08
CA ASP A 126 11.14 -5.17 -13.81
C ASP A 126 9.64 -4.93 -14.00
N LEU A 127 9.25 -3.91 -14.80
CA LEU A 127 7.85 -3.67 -15.14
C LEU A 127 7.24 -4.83 -15.94
N ARG A 128 7.98 -5.43 -16.88
CA ARG A 128 7.51 -6.61 -17.62
C ARG A 128 7.29 -7.79 -16.68
N GLN A 129 8.24 -8.05 -15.79
CA GLN A 129 8.13 -9.15 -14.82
C GLN A 129 6.94 -8.92 -13.88
N LEU A 130 6.81 -7.71 -13.33
CA LEU A 130 5.69 -7.32 -12.47
C LEU A 130 4.34 -7.54 -13.16
N LEU A 131 4.18 -7.09 -14.41
CA LEU A 131 2.92 -7.24 -15.15
C LEU A 131 2.65 -8.70 -15.52
N ARG A 132 3.67 -9.50 -15.79
CA ARG A 132 3.50 -10.95 -16.03
C ARG A 132 3.06 -11.68 -14.77
N HIS A 133 3.69 -11.42 -13.63
CA HIS A 133 3.34 -12.07 -12.37
C HIS A 133 1.96 -11.65 -11.87
N SER A 134 1.68 -10.35 -11.83
CA SER A 134 0.36 -9.85 -11.40
C SER A 134 -0.75 -10.20 -12.40
N GLY A 135 -0.53 -9.93 -13.68
CA GLY A 135 -1.56 -10.05 -14.72
C GLY A 135 -1.79 -11.47 -15.25
N CYS A 136 -0.77 -12.34 -15.27
CA CYS A 136 -0.91 -13.70 -15.81
C CYS A 136 -1.00 -14.78 -14.73
N LYS A 137 -0.34 -14.59 -13.57
CA LYS A 137 -0.34 -15.57 -12.48
C LYS A 137 -1.30 -15.22 -11.34
N GLY A 138 -1.85 -14.00 -11.34
CA GLY A 138 -2.76 -13.53 -10.28
C GLY A 138 -2.06 -13.27 -8.95
N GLU A 139 -0.73 -13.11 -8.95
CA GLU A 139 0.04 -12.82 -7.75
C GLU A 139 -0.24 -11.40 -7.25
N LYS A 140 -0.46 -11.24 -5.94
CA LYS A 140 -0.55 -9.92 -5.29
C LYS A 140 0.87 -9.39 -5.08
N ILE A 141 1.22 -8.30 -5.76
CA ILE A 141 2.57 -7.72 -5.75
C ILE A 141 2.49 -6.29 -5.25
N VAL A 142 3.41 -5.94 -4.34
CA VAL A 142 3.66 -4.54 -3.96
C VAL A 142 4.95 -4.10 -4.64
N PHE A 143 4.86 -3.08 -5.49
CA PHE A 143 6.02 -2.49 -6.16
C PHE A 143 6.45 -1.22 -5.46
N LEU A 144 7.67 -1.23 -4.94
CA LEU A 144 8.21 -0.17 -4.11
C LEU A 144 9.23 0.63 -4.92
N LEU A 145 9.01 1.95 -4.98
CA LEU A 145 9.88 2.87 -5.69
C LEU A 145 10.31 4.00 -4.74
N ASP A 146 11.61 4.22 -4.66
CA ASP A 146 12.20 5.35 -3.96
C ASP A 146 12.56 6.46 -4.95
N GLU A 147 12.61 7.71 -4.49
CA GLU A 147 13.03 8.86 -5.31
C GLU A 147 14.42 8.64 -5.92
N SER A 148 15.31 7.95 -5.20
CA SER A 148 16.64 7.59 -5.70
C SER A 148 16.63 6.65 -6.92
N ASN A 149 15.50 5.99 -7.22
CA ASN A 149 15.34 5.14 -8.40
C ASN A 149 14.85 5.90 -9.63
N VAL A 150 14.43 7.16 -9.47
CA VAL A 150 13.93 7.98 -10.58
C VAL A 150 15.13 8.56 -11.33
N MET A 151 15.51 7.86 -12.40
CA MET A 151 16.71 8.19 -13.19
C MET A 151 16.49 9.31 -14.21
N ASP A 152 15.34 9.34 -14.87
CA ASP A 152 15.02 10.33 -15.91
C ASP A 152 13.49 10.58 -16.06
N SER A 153 13.13 11.52 -16.93
CA SER A 153 11.71 11.85 -17.20
C SER A 153 10.93 10.72 -17.85
N SER A 154 11.59 9.80 -18.57
CA SER A 154 10.94 8.68 -19.25
C SER A 154 10.42 7.65 -18.24
N PHE A 155 11.11 7.49 -17.11
CA PHE A 155 10.65 6.69 -15.98
C PHE A 155 9.28 7.17 -15.46
N LEU A 156 9.16 8.48 -15.22
CA LEU A 156 7.92 9.07 -14.71
C LEU A 156 6.77 8.95 -15.70
N GLU A 157 7.05 9.07 -17.00
CA GLU A 157 6.04 8.89 -18.06
C GLU A 157 5.48 7.45 -18.08
N ARG A 158 6.37 6.45 -17.95
CA ARG A 158 5.98 5.04 -17.86
C ARG A 158 5.15 4.77 -16.61
N MET A 159 5.57 5.29 -15.46
CA MET A 159 4.81 5.20 -14.21
C MET A 159 3.44 5.85 -14.34
N ASN A 160 3.35 7.06 -14.89
CA ASN A 160 2.06 7.72 -15.09
C ASN A 160 1.13 6.90 -15.98
N THR A 161 1.65 6.29 -17.04
CA THR A 161 0.86 5.44 -17.94
C THR A 161 0.40 4.17 -17.22
N LEU A 162 1.27 3.54 -16.44
CA LEU A 162 0.96 2.35 -15.64
C LEU A 162 -0.11 2.64 -14.57
N LEU A 163 0.05 3.72 -13.81
CA LEU A 163 -0.86 4.10 -12.73
C LEU A 163 -2.24 4.49 -13.29
N ALA A 164 -2.28 5.16 -14.44
CA ALA A 164 -3.51 5.63 -15.06
C ALA A 164 -4.27 4.53 -15.82
N ASN A 165 -3.56 3.67 -16.55
CA ASN A 165 -4.19 2.73 -17.49
C ASN A 165 -4.01 1.25 -17.09
N GLY A 166 -3.13 0.95 -16.12
CA GLY A 166 -2.73 -0.42 -15.81
C GLY A 166 -1.83 -1.05 -16.89
N GLU A 167 -1.32 -0.27 -17.85
CA GLU A 167 -0.44 -0.73 -18.92
C GLU A 167 0.61 0.34 -19.27
N VAL A 168 1.70 -0.08 -19.90
CA VAL A 168 2.73 0.83 -20.45
C VAL A 168 2.86 0.55 -21.95
N ARG A 169 2.63 1.57 -22.77
CA ARG A 169 2.71 1.45 -24.23
C ARG A 169 4.16 1.20 -24.66
N GLY A 170 4.33 0.27 -25.60
CA GLY A 170 5.65 -0.13 -26.11
C GLY A 170 6.49 -0.94 -25.13
N LEU A 171 5.94 -1.34 -23.98
CA LEU A 171 6.65 -2.20 -23.03
C LEU A 171 6.77 -3.64 -23.54
N PHE A 172 5.69 -4.16 -24.14
CA PHE A 172 5.64 -5.46 -24.79
C PHE A 172 5.43 -5.29 -26.29
N GLU A 173 6.41 -5.71 -27.09
CA GLU A 173 6.37 -5.60 -28.55
C GLU A 173 6.82 -6.91 -29.22
N GLY A 174 6.42 -7.10 -30.48
CA GLY A 174 6.85 -8.24 -31.31
C GLY A 174 6.64 -9.60 -30.64
N ASP A 175 7.72 -10.36 -30.50
CA ASP A 175 7.71 -11.70 -29.92
C ASP A 175 7.34 -11.68 -28.43
N GLU A 176 7.70 -10.62 -27.68
CA GLU A 176 7.34 -10.50 -26.27
C GLU A 176 5.84 -10.32 -26.06
N TYR A 177 5.19 -9.56 -26.95
CA TYR A 177 3.74 -9.40 -26.91
C TYR A 177 3.03 -10.71 -27.22
N SER A 178 3.53 -11.47 -28.19
CA SER A 178 3.01 -12.81 -28.52
C SER A 178 3.17 -13.79 -27.36
N ALA A 179 4.32 -13.75 -26.67
CA ALA A 179 4.55 -14.55 -25.47
C ALA A 179 3.62 -14.16 -24.32
N LEU A 180 3.42 -12.85 -24.09
CA LEU A 180 2.48 -12.35 -23.08
C LEU A 180 1.05 -12.85 -23.34
N LEU A 181 0.57 -12.78 -24.59
CA LEU A 181 -0.76 -13.27 -24.94
C LEU A 181 -0.95 -14.76 -24.66
N ASN A 182 0.10 -15.57 -24.85
CA ASN A 182 0.05 -16.99 -24.51
C ASN A 182 -0.02 -17.21 -22.99
N LEU A 183 0.79 -16.48 -22.22
CA LEU A 183 0.73 -16.52 -20.75
C LEU A 183 -0.62 -16.08 -20.21
N CYS A 184 -1.24 -15.03 -20.77
CA CYS A 184 -2.57 -14.59 -20.38
C CYS A 184 -3.64 -15.66 -20.63
N LYS A 185 -3.55 -16.40 -21.76
CA LYS A 185 -4.49 -17.50 -22.07
C LYS A 185 -4.35 -18.65 -21.09
N GLU A 186 -3.13 -18.97 -20.69
CA GLU A 186 -2.86 -19.96 -19.64
C GLU A 186 -3.43 -19.48 -18.30
N GLY A 187 -3.16 -18.23 -17.93
CA GLY A 187 -3.68 -17.57 -16.72
C GLY A 187 -5.21 -17.54 -16.62
N GLN A 188 -5.91 -17.32 -17.74
CA GLN A 188 -7.38 -17.30 -17.79
C GLN A 188 -8.02 -18.63 -17.35
N GLN A 189 -7.33 -19.75 -17.55
CA GLN A 189 -7.80 -21.07 -17.10
C GLN A 189 -7.78 -21.19 -15.57
N TRP A 190 -6.87 -20.49 -14.88
CA TRP A 190 -6.80 -20.42 -13.42
C TRP A 190 -7.91 -19.55 -12.83
N ILE A 191 -8.22 -18.42 -13.48
CA ILE A 191 -9.25 -17.46 -12.99
C ILE A 191 -10.67 -18.03 -13.13
N THR A 192 -10.89 -18.94 -14.09
CA THR A 192 -12.19 -19.57 -14.34
C THR A 192 -12.42 -20.85 -13.52
N GLY A 193 -11.37 -21.39 -12.87
CA GLY A 193 -11.51 -22.37 -11.80
C GLY A 193 -11.67 -21.65 -10.46
N GLU A 194 -12.66 -22.04 -9.66
CA GLU A 194 -12.91 -21.49 -8.32
C GLU A 194 -11.64 -21.45 -7.46
N VAL A 195 -11.03 -20.28 -7.31
CA VAL A 195 -10.05 -20.02 -6.24
C VAL A 195 -10.61 -18.90 -5.39
N ASP A 196 -10.99 -19.29 -4.18
CA ASP A 196 -11.52 -18.46 -3.11
C ASP A 196 -10.63 -17.23 -2.92
N ARG A 197 -11.19 -16.03 -3.16
CA ARG A 197 -10.44 -14.77 -3.20
C ARG A 197 -10.06 -14.25 -1.80
N ASP A 198 -10.47 -14.97 -0.75
CA ASP A 198 -10.52 -14.46 0.62
C ASP A 198 -9.43 -15.02 1.56
N ILE A 199 -8.41 -15.72 1.08
CA ILE A 199 -7.37 -16.24 1.99
C ILE A 199 -5.97 -15.98 1.45
N VAL A 200 -5.46 -14.78 1.74
CA VAL A 200 -4.04 -14.62 2.11
C VAL A 200 -4.01 -13.65 3.29
N PRO A 201 -3.65 -14.08 4.50
CA PRO A 201 -3.28 -13.14 5.54
C PRO A 201 -1.99 -12.45 5.09
N LEU A 202 -1.98 -11.11 5.12
CA LEU A 202 -0.73 -10.37 5.24
C LEU A 202 0.08 -10.94 6.40
#